data_AF-K2PQS7-F1
#
_entry.id   AF-K2PQS7-F1
#
_cell.length_a   1.000
_cell.length_b   1.000
_cell.length_c   1.000
_cell.angle_alpha   90.00
_cell.angle_beta   90.00
_cell.angle_gamma   90.00
#
_symmetry.space_group_name_H-M   'P 1'
#
loop_
_entity.id
_entity.type
_entity.pdbx_description
1 polymer ?
#
loop_
_entity_poly.entity_id
_entity_poly.type
_entity_poly.pdbx_seq_one_letter_code
_entity_poly.pdbx_strand_id
1 'polypeptide(L)'
;MATNEEIIMNLMQNVSDELESIHKKVNDLERSKEKDNELLERQKKMLIGNLNATNNMLTKVISENPPIVQHTHNSEYTVFGKDSPFSSKLLLFLIAFLLICIPIIKYVPPYLNERSALKEERDNYKLFYNYVFFNAFENRKTTPTDVLQTLKEIKAGDSTYSNYVDRLGTKYKTHLKKESLKAELQKLEK
;
A
#
# COMPACT_ATOMS: atom_id res chain seq x y z
N MET A 1 -123.78 -8.11 -17.19
CA MET A 1 -122.95 -8.84 -18.16
C MET A 1 -122.00 -7.82 -18.77
N ALA A 2 -120.71 -7.86 -18.44
CA ALA A 2 -119.73 -7.03 -19.12
C ALA A 2 -119.71 -7.42 -20.60
N THR A 3 -119.82 -6.45 -21.50
CA THR A 3 -119.77 -6.68 -22.94
C THR A 3 -118.34 -7.08 -23.32
N ASN A 4 -118.17 -8.02 -24.25
CA ASN A 4 -116.85 -8.51 -24.68
C ASN A 4 -115.85 -7.38 -25.03
N GLU A 5 -116.35 -6.25 -25.52
CA GLU A 5 -115.55 -5.05 -25.81
C GLU A 5 -114.88 -4.45 -24.56
N GLU A 6 -115.53 -4.47 -23.40
CA GLU A 6 -115.00 -3.94 -22.14
C GLU A 6 -113.86 -4.83 -21.60
N ILE A 7 -113.98 -6.15 -21.80
CA ILE A 7 -112.93 -7.12 -21.44
C ILE A 7 -111.71 -6.93 -22.33
N ILE A 8 -111.91 -6.76 -23.64
CA ILE A 8 -110.82 -6.51 -24.61
C ILE A 8 -110.12 -5.19 -24.30
N MET A 9 -110.86 -4.13 -23.99
CA MET A 9 -110.30 -2.82 -23.68
C MET A 9 -109.47 -2.84 -22.39
N ASN A 10 -109.93 -3.51 -21.34
CA ASN A 10 -109.15 -3.72 -20.11
C ASN A 10 -107.86 -4.52 -20.36
N LEU A 11 -107.91 -5.52 -21.25
CA LEU A 11 -106.72 -6.27 -21.65
C LEU A 11 -105.72 -5.40 -22.41
N MET A 12 -106.19 -4.58 -23.36
CA MET A 12 -105.33 -3.65 -24.09
C MET A 12 -104.71 -2.61 -23.16
N GLN A 13 -105.47 -2.09 -22.19
CA GLN A 13 -104.97 -1.15 -21.20
C GLN A 13 -103.90 -1.78 -20.31
N ASN A 14 -104.15 -2.99 -19.77
CA ASN A 14 -103.16 -3.71 -18.98
C ASN A 14 -101.88 -4.03 -19.76
N VAL A 15 -102.01 -4.42 -21.04
CA VAL A 15 -100.83 -4.65 -21.90
C VAL A 15 -100.07 -3.36 -22.14
N SER A 16 -100.77 -2.23 -22.36
CA SER A 16 -100.14 -0.93 -22.52
C SER A 16 -99.40 -0.49 -21.26
N ASP A 17 -100.03 -0.63 -20.09
CA ASP A 17 -99.46 -0.25 -18.80
C ASP A 17 -98.23 -1.11 -18.45
N GLU A 18 -98.28 -2.42 -18.73
CA GLU A 18 -97.13 -3.31 -18.56
C GLU A 18 -96.01 -2.99 -19.56
N LEU A 19 -96.34 -2.62 -20.80
CA LEU A 19 -95.34 -2.22 -21.79
C LEU A 19 -94.64 -0.91 -21.39
N GLU A 20 -95.40 0.05 -20.87
CA GLU A 20 -94.86 1.32 -20.36
C GLU A 20 -94.00 1.09 -19.11
N SER A 21 -94.43 0.20 -18.21
CA SER A 21 -93.65 -0.25 -17.05
C SER A 21 -92.33 -0.90 -17.46
N ILE A 22 -92.34 -1.78 -18.46
CA ILE A 22 -91.14 -2.42 -19.01
C ILE A 22 -90.22 -1.38 -19.64
N HIS A 23 -90.76 -0.49 -20.48
CA HIS A 23 -89.99 0.57 -21.13
C HIS A 23 -89.29 1.47 -20.10
N LYS A 24 -89.98 1.82 -19.02
CA LYS A 24 -89.41 2.62 -17.94
C LYS A 24 -88.27 1.87 -17.22
N LYS A 25 -88.48 0.59 -16.90
CA LYS A 25 -87.43 -0.25 -16.26
C LYS A 25 -86.20 -0.40 -17.15
N VAL A 26 -86.37 -0.56 -18.47
CA VAL A 26 -85.25 -0.66 -19.42
C VAL A 26 -84.43 0.63 -19.44
N ASN A 27 -85.10 1.78 -19.54
CA ASN A 27 -84.42 3.08 -19.54
C ASN A 27 -83.66 3.36 -18.24
N ASP A 28 -84.24 3.00 -17.09
CA ASP A 28 -83.56 3.16 -15.80
C ASP A 28 -82.33 2.24 -15.67
N LEU A 29 -82.40 1.02 -16.26
CA LEU A 29 -81.28 0.09 -16.28
C LEU A 29 -80.13 0.58 -17.16
N GLU A 30 -80.43 1.18 -18.32
CA GLU A 30 -79.43 1.78 -19.21
C GLU A 30 -78.74 2.97 -18.54
N ARG A 31 -79.50 3.86 -17.89
CA ARG A 31 -78.94 4.99 -17.14
C ARG A 31 -78.04 4.54 -15.98
N SER A 32 -78.40 3.46 -15.29
CA SER A 32 -77.56 2.88 -14.23
C SER A 32 -76.22 2.37 -14.78
N LYS A 33 -76.26 1.64 -15.91
CA LYS A 33 -75.04 1.11 -16.56
C LYS A 33 -74.10 2.22 -17.03
N GLU A 34 -74.64 3.33 -17.54
CA GLU A 34 -73.84 4.47 -17.98
C GLU A 34 -73.13 5.14 -16.79
N LYS A 35 -73.83 5.30 -15.67
CA LYS A 35 -73.27 5.86 -14.43
C LYS A 35 -72.20 4.96 -13.80
N ASP A 36 -72.39 3.64 -13.84
CA ASP A 36 -71.41 2.67 -13.33
C ASP A 36 -70.14 2.66 -14.18
N ASN A 37 -70.27 2.77 -15.52
CA ASN A 37 -69.13 2.90 -16.42
C ASN A 37 -68.34 4.20 -16.19
N GLU A 38 -69.03 5.32 -15.93
CA GLU A 38 -68.36 6.59 -15.63
C GLU A 38 -67.59 6.53 -14.29
N LEU A 39 -68.17 5.89 -13.27
CA LEU A 39 -67.51 5.67 -11.98
C LEU A 39 -66.26 4.77 -12.13
N LEU A 40 -66.36 3.71 -12.92
CA LEU A 40 -65.25 2.79 -13.18
C LEU A 40 -64.07 3.50 -13.87
N GLU A 41 -64.35 4.32 -14.89
CA GLU A 41 -63.31 5.09 -15.60
C GLU A 41 -62.66 6.15 -14.69
N ARG A 42 -63.43 6.81 -13.82
CA ARG A 42 -62.86 7.74 -12.82
C ARG A 42 -61.93 7.03 -11.83
N GLN A 43 -62.33 5.86 -11.32
CA GLN A 43 -61.49 5.07 -10.41
C GLN A 43 -60.21 4.58 -11.09
N LYS A 44 -60.31 4.13 -12.34
CA LYS A 44 -59.16 3.71 -13.15
C LYS A 44 -58.16 4.87 -13.36
N LYS A 45 -58.65 6.07 -13.67
CA LYS A 45 -57.79 7.26 -13.79
C LYS A 45 -57.10 7.62 -12.47
N MET A 46 -57.80 7.55 -11.34
CA MET A 46 -57.19 7.78 -10.02
C MET A 46 -56.11 6.74 -9.68
N LEU A 47 -56.37 5.45 -9.95
CA LEU A 47 -55.41 4.38 -9.72
C LEU A 47 -54.15 4.55 -10.58
N ILE A 48 -54.30 4.85 -11.87
CA ILE A 48 -53.17 5.10 -12.78
C ILE A 48 -52.37 6.33 -12.33
N GLY A 49 -53.06 7.41 -11.94
CA GLY A 49 -52.42 8.62 -11.42
C GLY A 49 -51.58 8.34 -10.17
N ASN A 50 -52.13 7.59 -9.22
CA ASN A 50 -51.42 7.20 -8.00
C ASN A 50 -50.23 6.28 -8.29
N LEU A 51 -50.39 5.28 -9.18
CA LEU A 51 -49.32 4.35 -9.55
C LEU A 51 -48.13 5.09 -10.21
N ASN A 52 -48.42 6.08 -11.06
CA ASN A 52 -47.41 6.89 -11.69
C ASN A 52 -46.69 7.80 -10.69
N ALA A 53 -47.43 8.38 -9.73
CA ALA A 53 -46.84 9.19 -8.67
C ALA A 53 -45.92 8.38 -7.75
N THR A 54 -46.33 7.18 -7.33
CA THR A 54 -45.48 6.29 -6.53
C THR A 54 -44.28 5.78 -7.32
N ASN A 55 -44.41 5.43 -8.60
CA ASN A 55 -43.27 5.04 -9.43
C ASN A 55 -42.25 6.18 -9.60
N ASN A 56 -42.72 7.42 -9.80
CA ASN A 56 -41.85 8.58 -9.87
C ASN A 56 -41.15 8.88 -8.53
N MET A 57 -41.84 8.67 -7.41
CA MET A 57 -41.24 8.81 -6.08
C MET A 57 -40.20 7.71 -5.82
N LEU A 58 -40.51 6.45 -6.17
CA LEU A 58 -39.60 5.32 -5.97
C LEU A 58 -38.34 5.45 -6.81
N THR A 59 -38.48 5.82 -8.09
CA THR A 59 -37.34 6.06 -8.98
C THR A 59 -36.47 7.20 -8.46
N LYS A 60 -37.06 8.28 -7.93
CA LYS A 60 -36.31 9.35 -7.28
C LYS A 60 -35.55 8.87 -6.05
N VAL A 61 -36.19 8.11 -5.15
CA VAL A 61 -35.54 7.55 -3.95
C VAL A 61 -34.38 6.61 -4.30
N ILE A 62 -34.55 5.74 -5.31
CA ILE A 62 -33.50 4.84 -5.79
C ILE A 62 -32.34 5.63 -6.43
N SER A 63 -32.63 6.73 -7.13
CA SER A 63 -31.58 7.59 -7.70
C SER A 63 -30.80 8.37 -6.64
N GLU A 64 -31.47 8.80 -5.56
CA GLU A 64 -30.86 9.53 -4.45
C GLU A 64 -30.11 8.60 -3.48
N ASN A 65 -30.50 7.32 -3.41
CA ASN A 65 -29.87 6.29 -2.57
C ASN A 65 -29.54 5.06 -3.41
N PRO A 66 -28.47 5.10 -4.24
CA PRO A 66 -28.05 3.93 -4.99
C PRO A 66 -27.75 2.78 -4.02
N PRO A 67 -28.14 1.53 -4.34
CA PRO A 67 -27.87 0.39 -3.49
C PRO A 67 -26.36 0.26 -3.26
N ILE A 68 -25.97 0.10 -1.99
CA ILE A 68 -24.59 -0.18 -1.61
C ILE A 68 -24.25 -1.57 -2.15
N VAL A 69 -23.67 -1.62 -3.33
CA VAL A 69 -23.01 -2.82 -3.86
C VAL A 69 -21.80 -3.09 -2.97
N GLN A 70 -21.90 -4.11 -2.11
CA GLN A 70 -20.71 -4.71 -1.50
C GLN A 70 -19.88 -5.32 -2.62
N HIS A 71 -18.91 -4.55 -3.13
CA HIS A 71 -17.84 -5.08 -3.95
C HIS A 71 -16.98 -5.98 -3.05
N THR A 72 -17.20 -7.30 -3.11
CA THR A 72 -16.25 -8.27 -2.57
C THR A 72 -14.96 -8.15 -3.40
N HIS A 73 -14.05 -7.30 -2.96
CA HIS A 73 -12.75 -7.11 -3.58
C HIS A 73 -11.85 -8.32 -3.31
N ASN A 74 -12.10 -9.43 -4.00
CA ASN A 74 -11.08 -10.46 -4.19
C ASN A 74 -10.05 -9.86 -5.16
N SER A 75 -9.02 -9.23 -4.61
CA SER A 75 -7.88 -8.74 -5.38
C SER A 75 -7.05 -9.93 -5.83
N GLU A 76 -7.42 -10.51 -6.97
CA GLU A 76 -6.52 -11.41 -7.69
C GLU A 76 -5.39 -10.58 -8.29
N TYR A 77 -4.25 -10.55 -7.59
CA TYR A 77 -3.04 -9.89 -8.08
C TYR A 77 -2.40 -10.75 -9.16
N THR A 78 -2.65 -10.41 -10.43
CA THR A 78 -1.91 -11.00 -11.56
C THR A 78 -0.52 -10.36 -11.61
N VAL A 79 0.48 -11.02 -11.03
CA VAL A 79 1.85 -10.49 -10.96
C VAL A 79 2.51 -10.43 -12.35
N PHE A 80 2.11 -11.31 -13.28
CA PHE A 80 2.62 -11.36 -14.64
C PHE A 80 1.49 -11.45 -15.68
N GLY A 81 1.48 -10.53 -16.65
CA GLY A 81 0.46 -10.44 -17.70
C GLY A 81 0.36 -9.01 -18.26
N LYS A 82 -0.40 -8.82 -19.34
CA LYS A 82 -0.54 -7.49 -19.98
C LYS A 82 -1.15 -6.43 -19.03
N ASP A 83 -1.97 -6.90 -18.07
CA ASP A 83 -2.71 -6.08 -17.11
C ASP A 83 -2.01 -6.02 -15.74
N SER A 84 -0.78 -6.54 -15.62
CA SER A 84 0.03 -6.40 -14.40
C SER A 84 0.49 -4.93 -14.26
N PRO A 85 0.43 -4.35 -13.05
CA PRO A 85 1.02 -3.04 -12.78
C PRO A 85 2.55 -3.03 -12.99
N PHE A 86 3.17 -4.22 -13.05
CA PHE A 86 4.55 -4.40 -13.41
C PHE A 86 4.70 -4.43 -14.94
N SER A 87 4.78 -3.23 -15.54
CA SER A 87 5.04 -3.09 -16.98
C SER A 87 6.27 -3.90 -17.38
N SER A 88 6.21 -4.69 -18.46
CA SER A 88 7.35 -5.48 -18.96
C SER A 88 8.61 -4.63 -19.19
N LYS A 89 8.42 -3.32 -19.43
CA LYS A 89 9.50 -2.33 -19.54
C LYS A 89 10.21 -2.07 -18.19
N LEU A 90 9.48 -2.05 -17.07
CA LEU A 90 10.05 -1.92 -15.73
C LEU A 90 10.85 -3.16 -15.34
N LEU A 91 10.36 -4.36 -15.67
CA LEU A 91 11.12 -5.60 -15.48
C LEU A 91 12.43 -5.59 -16.27
N LEU A 92 12.37 -5.17 -17.54
CA LEU A 92 13.55 -5.05 -18.39
C LEU A 92 14.53 -4.00 -17.84
N PHE A 93 14.03 -2.87 -17.35
CA PHE A 93 14.85 -1.86 -16.68
C PHE A 93 15.50 -2.41 -15.41
N LEU A 94 14.77 -3.17 -14.59
CA LEU A 94 15.29 -3.74 -13.34
C LEU A 94 16.39 -4.78 -13.61
N ILE A 95 16.20 -5.63 -14.62
CA ILE A 95 17.22 -6.60 -15.05
C ILE A 95 18.44 -5.88 -15.62
N ALA A 96 18.24 -4.85 -16.46
CA ALA A 96 19.34 -4.06 -17.01
C ALA A 96 20.10 -3.31 -15.90
N PHE A 97 19.40 -2.73 -14.94
CA PHE A 97 19.99 -2.09 -13.77
C PHE A 97 20.84 -3.07 -12.95
N LEU A 98 20.33 -4.28 -12.71
CA LEU A 98 21.05 -5.31 -11.97
C LEU A 98 22.33 -5.73 -12.72
N LEU A 99 22.27 -5.87 -14.05
CA LEU A 99 23.44 -6.16 -14.89
C LEU A 99 24.48 -5.04 -14.87
N ILE A 100 24.06 -3.78 -14.80
CA ILE A 100 24.96 -2.61 -14.69
C ILE A 100 25.56 -2.49 -13.28
N CYS A 101 24.83 -2.89 -12.23
CA CYS A 101 25.32 -2.83 -10.85
C CYS A 101 26.38 -3.90 -10.53
N ILE A 102 26.35 -5.07 -11.17
CA ILE A 102 27.34 -6.14 -10.97
C ILE A 102 28.79 -5.66 -11.16
N PRO A 103 29.17 -5.01 -12.29
CA PRO A 103 30.52 -4.48 -12.44
C PRO A 103 30.80 -3.34 -11.46
N ILE A 104 29.82 -2.50 -11.12
CA ILE A 104 30.03 -1.41 -10.14
C ILE A 104 30.43 -1.96 -8.77
N ILE A 105 29.84 -3.07 -8.33
CA ILE A 105 30.17 -3.73 -7.06
C ILE A 105 31.52 -4.47 -7.15
N LYS A 106 31.81 -5.13 -8.28
CA LYS A 106 33.07 -5.87 -8.47
C LYS A 106 34.29 -4.96 -8.66
N TYR A 107 34.09 -3.80 -9.27
CA TYR A 107 35.11 -2.79 -9.52
C TYR A 107 34.99 -1.59 -8.57
N VAL A 108 34.37 -1.79 -7.39
CA VAL A 108 34.45 -0.78 -6.31
C VAL A 108 35.92 -0.47 -6.11
N PRO A 109 36.35 0.77 -6.32
CA PRO A 109 37.76 1.08 -6.22
C PRO A 109 38.28 0.81 -4.81
N PRO A 110 39.46 0.20 -4.65
CA PRO A 110 39.99 -0.17 -3.35
C PRO A 110 40.14 1.03 -2.42
N TYR A 111 40.33 2.25 -2.96
CA TYR A 111 40.39 3.49 -2.18
C TYR A 111 39.13 3.78 -1.32
N LEU A 112 37.96 3.27 -1.72
CA LEU A 112 36.73 3.40 -0.90
C LEU A 112 36.77 2.50 0.33
N ASN A 113 37.42 1.34 0.24
CA ASN A 113 37.63 0.41 1.35
C ASN A 113 38.86 0.79 2.19
N GLU A 114 39.92 1.30 1.55
CA GLU A 114 41.10 1.84 2.21
C GLU A 114 40.75 2.96 3.19
N ARG A 115 39.71 3.76 2.90
CA ARG A 115 39.23 4.78 3.85
C ARG A 115 38.78 4.19 5.19
N SER A 116 38.24 2.97 5.19
CA SER A 116 37.87 2.26 6.43
C SER A 116 39.11 1.72 7.15
N ALA A 117 40.02 1.06 6.42
CA ALA A 117 41.26 0.53 6.98
C ALA A 117 42.17 1.64 7.56
N LEU A 118 42.32 2.74 6.82
CA LEU A 118 43.11 3.90 7.25
C LEU A 118 42.50 4.59 8.48
N LYS A 119 41.17 4.59 8.58
CA LYS A 119 40.46 5.10 9.76
C LYS A 119 40.71 4.20 10.98
N GLU A 120 40.63 2.88 10.79
CA GLU A 120 40.91 1.91 11.83
C GLU A 120 42.36 1.99 12.31
N GLU A 121 43.33 2.03 11.40
CA GLU A 121 44.75 2.21 11.74
C GLU A 121 44.98 3.51 12.52
N ARG A 122 44.42 4.63 12.04
CA ARG A 122 44.51 5.91 12.73
C ARG A 122 43.94 5.83 14.15
N ASP A 123 42.78 5.21 14.32
CA ASP A 123 42.13 5.09 15.61
C ASP A 123 42.93 4.18 16.57
N ASN A 124 43.52 3.11 16.05
CA ASN A 124 44.43 2.24 16.79
C ASN A 124 45.72 2.95 17.22
N TYR A 125 46.38 3.70 16.32
CA TYR A 125 47.57 4.48 16.66
C TYR A 125 47.26 5.58 17.67
N LYS A 126 46.09 6.23 17.55
CA LYS A 126 45.63 7.22 18.53
C LYS A 126 45.43 6.59 19.91
N LEU A 127 44.81 5.40 19.97
CA LEU A 127 44.62 4.67 21.22
C LEU A 127 45.96 4.31 21.86
N PHE A 128 46.90 3.77 21.08
CA PHE A 128 48.24 3.43 21.55
C PHE A 128 48.98 4.66 22.08
N TYR A 129 48.98 5.78 21.33
CA TYR A 129 49.59 7.02 21.78
C TYR A 129 48.97 7.51 23.10
N ASN A 130 47.64 7.54 23.18
CA ASN A 130 46.94 7.98 24.39
C ASN A 130 47.30 7.08 25.58
N TYR A 131 47.30 5.77 25.39
CA TYR A 131 47.69 4.82 26.43
C TYR A 131 49.12 5.09 26.92
N VAL A 132 50.10 5.19 26.02
CA VAL A 132 51.51 5.44 26.38
C VAL A 132 51.66 6.78 27.10
N PHE A 133 50.99 7.83 26.60
CA PHE A 133 51.04 9.16 27.19
C PHE A 133 50.42 9.18 28.58
N PHE A 134 49.19 8.70 28.75
CA PHE A 134 48.51 8.73 30.05
C PHE A 134 49.16 7.79 31.06
N ASN A 135 49.63 6.62 30.65
CA ASN A 135 50.38 5.72 31.53
C ASN A 135 51.70 6.35 32.00
N ALA A 136 52.42 7.05 31.11
CA ALA A 136 53.64 7.77 31.50
C ALA A 136 53.33 8.94 32.45
N PHE A 137 52.22 9.65 32.24
CA PHE A 137 51.76 10.73 33.10
C PHE A 137 51.37 10.20 34.49
N GLU A 138 50.64 9.09 34.55
CA GLU A 138 50.23 8.46 35.81
C GLU A 138 51.43 8.04 36.66
N ASN A 139 52.43 7.41 36.04
CA ASN A 139 53.64 6.94 36.73
C ASN A 139 54.53 8.10 37.22
N ARG A 140 54.64 9.20 36.47
CA ARG A 140 55.57 10.30 36.77
C ARG A 140 54.91 11.53 37.40
N LYS A 141 53.57 11.56 37.45
CA LYS A 141 52.72 12.70 37.86
C LYS A 141 53.07 14.03 37.18
N THR A 142 53.71 13.96 36.01
CA THR A 142 54.25 15.10 35.27
C THR A 142 54.06 14.85 33.78
N THR A 143 53.98 15.92 32.98
CA THR A 143 53.79 15.80 31.54
C THR A 143 54.93 14.99 30.91
N PRO A 144 54.63 13.90 30.17
CA PRO A 144 55.66 13.07 29.53
C PRO A 144 56.35 13.80 28.36
N THR A 145 57.39 14.58 28.67
CA THR A 145 58.18 15.34 27.70
C THR A 145 58.83 14.44 26.66
N ASP A 146 59.26 13.24 27.03
CA ASP A 146 59.92 12.29 26.13
C ASP A 146 58.99 11.82 25.00
N VAL A 147 57.72 11.57 25.34
CA VAL A 147 56.69 11.14 24.39
C VAL A 147 56.32 12.30 23.45
N LEU A 148 56.23 13.52 23.99
CA LEU A 148 55.97 14.72 23.20
C LEU A 148 57.13 15.04 22.24
N GLN A 149 58.37 14.91 22.72
CA GLN A 149 59.57 15.13 21.93
C GLN A 149 59.67 14.09 20.80
N THR A 150 59.41 12.82 21.11
CA THR A 150 59.31 11.75 20.11
C THR A 150 58.26 12.09 19.05
N LEU A 151 57.06 12.52 19.45
CA LEU A 151 56.03 12.91 18.49
C LEU A 151 56.45 14.10 17.63
N LYS A 152 57.18 15.06 18.20
CA LYS A 152 57.70 16.23 17.48
C LYS A 152 58.73 15.83 16.43
N GLU A 153 59.64 14.92 16.78
CA GLU A 153 60.65 14.38 15.85
C GLU A 153 60.00 13.58 14.72
N ILE A 154 58.98 12.78 15.01
CA ILE A 154 58.18 12.08 13.99
C ILE A 154 57.49 13.06 13.05
N LYS A 155 56.83 14.10 13.60
CA LYS A 155 56.12 15.12 12.80
C LYS A 155 57.05 15.97 11.95
N ALA A 156 58.29 16.18 12.41
CA ALA A 156 59.29 16.92 11.64
C ALA A 156 59.71 16.19 10.37
N GLY A 157 59.44 14.87 10.26
CA GLY A 157 59.74 14.08 9.06
C GLY A 157 61.24 13.97 8.78
N ASP A 158 62.08 14.17 9.79
CA ASP A 158 63.53 14.12 9.63
C ASP A 158 63.98 12.69 9.34
N SER A 159 64.68 12.51 8.22
CA SER A 159 65.31 11.25 7.82
C SER A 159 66.22 10.67 8.92
N THR A 160 66.79 11.53 9.77
CA THR A 160 67.64 11.14 10.91
C THR A 160 66.85 10.29 11.91
N TYR A 161 65.62 10.68 12.22
CA TYR A 161 64.76 9.96 13.15
C TYR A 161 64.27 8.64 12.55
N SER A 162 63.88 8.63 11.27
CA SER A 162 63.50 7.39 10.57
C SER A 162 64.65 6.37 10.59
N ASN A 163 65.87 6.81 10.26
CA ASN A 163 67.06 5.95 10.29
C ASN A 163 67.36 5.42 11.70
N TYR A 164 67.11 6.22 12.75
CA TYR A 164 67.26 5.79 14.13
C TYR A 164 66.25 4.67 14.48
N VAL A 165 64.99 4.84 14.11
CA VAL A 165 63.94 3.82 14.30
C VAL A 165 64.27 2.54 13.54
N ASP A 166 64.74 2.63 12.29
CA ASP A 166 65.14 1.46 11.50
C ASP A 166 66.29 0.68 12.14
N ARG A 167 67.30 1.40 12.67
CA ARG A 167 68.40 0.78 13.41
C ARG A 167 67.93 0.07 14.67
N LEU A 168 66.99 0.65 15.42
CA LEU A 168 66.37 0.00 16.57
C LEU A 168 65.67 -1.30 16.16
N GLY A 169 64.92 -1.27 15.05
CA GLY A 169 64.28 -2.44 14.46
C GLY A 169 65.28 -3.56 14.13
N THR A 170 66.38 -3.23 13.46
CA THR A 170 67.44 -4.23 13.14
C THR A 170 68.10 -4.81 14.40
N LYS A 171 68.35 -3.97 15.41
CA LYS A 171 68.90 -4.42 16.70
C LYS A 171 67.98 -5.40 17.41
N TYR A 172 66.68 -5.11 17.44
CA TYR A 172 65.67 -5.99 18.04
C TYR A 172 65.56 -7.32 17.27
N LYS A 173 65.50 -7.29 15.93
CA LYS A 173 65.49 -8.51 15.11
C LYS A 173 66.73 -9.39 15.36
N THR A 174 67.90 -8.77 15.49
CA THR A 174 69.14 -9.48 15.81
C THR A 174 69.08 -10.11 17.19
N HIS A 175 68.52 -9.41 18.18
CA HIS A 175 68.31 -9.95 19.52
C HIS A 175 67.39 -11.18 19.50
N LEU A 176 66.24 -11.10 18.83
CA LEU A 176 65.32 -12.23 18.69
C LEU A 176 65.99 -13.45 18.04
N LYS A 177 66.79 -13.22 16.99
CA LYS A 177 67.55 -14.30 16.34
C LYS A 177 68.58 -14.95 17.28
N LYS A 178 69.22 -14.17 18.15
CA LYS A 178 70.15 -14.72 19.14
C LYS A 178 69.42 -15.57 20.18
N GLU A 179 68.28 -15.11 20.66
CA GLU A 179 67.45 -15.86 21.62
C GLU A 179 66.91 -17.15 21.01
N SER A 180 66.46 -17.14 19.75
CA SER A 180 66.00 -18.35 19.06
C SER A 180 67.14 -19.37 18.89
N LEU A 181 68.34 -18.92 18.48
CA LEU A 181 69.51 -19.78 18.32
C LEU A 181 69.97 -20.38 19.66
N LYS A 182 69.94 -19.60 20.76
CA LYS A 182 70.23 -20.12 22.10
C LYS A 182 69.22 -21.20 22.52
N ALA A 183 67.93 -20.97 22.25
CA ALA A 183 66.89 -21.94 22.57
C ALA A 183 67.03 -23.23 21.75
N GLU A 184 67.48 -23.13 20.49
CA GLU A 184 67.81 -24.30 19.66
C GLU A 184 69.03 -25.05 20.19
N LEU A 185 70.09 -24.35 20.58
CA LEU A 185 71.28 -24.98 21.18
C LEU A 185 70.94 -25.72 22.48
N GLN A 186 70.14 -25.13 23.37
CA GLN A 186 69.69 -25.79 24.61
C GLN A 186 68.85 -27.06 24.35
N LYS A 187 68.17 -27.15 23.21
CA LYS A 187 67.43 -28.36 22.81
C LYS A 187 68.34 -29.45 22.26
N LEU A 188 69.48 -29.08 21.67
CA LEU A 188 70.46 -30.00 21.09
C LEU A 188 71.43 -30.57 22.15
N GLU A 189 71.63 -29.86 23.26
CA GLU A 189 72.44 -30.31 24.41
C GLU A 189 71.68 -31.25 25.38
N LYS A 190 70.39 -31.47 25.15
CA LYS A 190 69.55 -32.46 25.86
C LYS A 190 69.36 -33.72 25.03
#